data_AF-A0A952B0H8-F1
#
_entry.id   AF-A0A952B0H8-F1
#
_cell.length_a   1.000
_cell.length_b   1.000
_cell.length_c   1.000
_cell.angle_alpha   90.00
_cell.angle_beta   90.00
_cell.angle_gamma   90.00
#
_symmetry.space_group_name_H-M   'P 1'
#
loop_
_entity.id
_entity.type
_entity.pdbx_description
1 polymer ?
#
loop_
_entity_poly.entity_id
_entity_poly.type
_entity_poly.pdbx_seq_one_letter_code
_entity_poly.pdbx_strand_id
1 'polypeptide(L)' 'MEFNFIINIFFKVSAIVLSGIFVLFSVVVSKQVKIMSKTLEDKFNWIMLFISSLQVMIGIILLIFSIFLL' A
#
# COMPACT_ATOMS: atom_id res chain seq x y z
N MET A 1 -5.14 13.20 -31.06
CA MET A 1 -5.84 12.00 -30.54
C MET A 1 -4.84 11.00 -29.94
N GLU A 2 -3.72 10.72 -30.61
CA GLU A 2 -2.65 9.82 -30.12
C GLU A 2 -1.95 10.29 -28.83
N PHE A 3 -1.75 11.60 -28.65
CA PHE A 3 -1.11 12.14 -27.45
C PHE A 3 -1.87 11.81 -26.15
N ASN A 4 -3.21 11.80 -26.19
CA ASN A 4 -4.04 11.43 -25.03
C ASN A 4 -3.93 9.94 -24.70
N PHE A 5 -3.70 9.09 -25.71
CA PHE A 5 -3.53 7.65 -25.51
C PHE A 5 -2.21 7.33 -24.79
N ILE A 6 -1.11 7.98 -25.21
CA ILE A 6 0.21 7.82 -24.57
C ILE A 6 0.16 8.29 -23.12
N ILE A 7 -0.48 9.43 -22.85
CA ILE A 7 -0.65 9.95 -21.49
C ILE A 7 -1.46 8.98 -20.62
N ASN A 8 -2.56 8.42 -21.13
CA ASN A 8 -3.37 7.46 -20.37
C ASN A 8 -2.59 6.19 -20.02
N ILE A 9 -1.82 5.64 -20.96
CA ILE A 9 -0.95 4.48 -20.69
C ILE A 9 0.09 4.83 -19.62
N PHE A 10 0.74 5.99 -19.73
CA PHE A 10 1.72 6.44 -18.76
C PHE A 10 1.12 6.55 -17.35
N PHE A 11 -0.06 7.16 -17.23
CA PHE A 11 -0.76 7.26 -15.95
C PHE A 11 -1.09 5.88 -15.38
N LYS A 12 -1.64 4.97 -16.19
CA LYS A 12 -1.97 3.61 -15.76
C LYS A 12 -0.74 2.85 -15.25
N VAL A 13 0.36 2.88 -16.00
CA VAL A 13 1.62 2.23 -15.60
C VAL A 13 2.15 2.85 -14.31
N SER A 14 2.16 4.18 -14.20
CA SER A 14 2.63 4.86 -12.99
C SER A 14 1.78 4.53 -11.76
N ALA A 15 0.46 4.44 -11.90
CA ALA A 15 -0.45 4.06 -10.82
C ALA A 15 -0.20 2.63 -10.33
N ILE A 16 0.01 1.68 -11.26
CA ILE A 16 0.35 0.30 -10.91
C ILE A 16 1.69 0.23 -10.17
N VAL A 17 2.72 0.95 -10.65
CA VAL A 17 4.05 0.95 -10.01
C VAL A 17 3.97 1.57 -8.61
N LEU A 18 3.34 2.74 -8.46
CA LEU A 18 3.23 3.43 -7.18
C LEU A 18 2.41 2.64 -6.16
N SER A 19 1.29 2.06 -6.58
CA SER A 19 0.46 1.21 -5.71
C SER A 19 1.20 -0.07 -5.30
N GLY A 20 1.96 -0.68 -6.22
CA GLY A 20 2.84 -1.82 -5.90
C GLY A 20 3.91 -1.48 -4.87
N ILE A 21 4.59 -0.34 -5.03
CA ILE A 21 5.58 0.15 -4.04
C ILE A 21 4.90 0.41 -2.69
N PHE A 22 3.72 1.02 -2.69
CA PHE A 22 2.97 1.30 -1.47
C PHE A 22 2.58 0.02 -0.71
N VAL A 23 2.16 -1.04 -1.42
CA VAL A 23 1.89 -2.36 -0.81
C VAL A 23 3.15 -2.93 -0.17
N LEU A 24 4.26 -2.96 -0.91
CA LEU A 24 5.53 -3.48 -0.38
C LEU A 24 5.96 -2.73 0.88
N PHE A 25 5.88 -1.40 0.85
CA PHE A 25 6.19 -0.55 2.00
C PHE A 25 5.26 -0.87 3.19
N SER A 26 3.96 -0.98 2.95
CA SER A 26 2.98 -1.27 4.01
C SER A 26 3.22 -2.63 4.66
N VAL A 27 3.63 -3.65 3.89
CA VAL A 27 4.01 -4.96 4.42
C VAL A 27 5.27 -4.87 5.28
N VAL A 28 6.27 -4.11 4.86
CA VAL A 28 7.51 -3.89 5.64
C VAL A 28 7.17 -3.20 6.96
N VAL A 29 6.37 -2.13 6.93
CA VAL A 29 5.92 -1.43 8.14
C VAL A 29 5.15 -2.36 9.06
N SER A 30 4.22 -3.16 8.54
CA SER A 30 3.46 -4.12 9.34
C SER A 30 4.37 -5.15 10.03
N LYS A 31 5.42 -5.64 9.35
CA LYS A 31 6.43 -6.50 9.98
C LYS A 31 7.18 -5.80 11.10
N GLN A 32 7.59 -4.54 10.89
CA GLN A 32 8.30 -3.76 11.91
C GLN A 32 7.43 -3.49 13.13
N VAL A 33 6.15 -3.10 12.93
CA VAL A 33 5.19 -2.92 14.02
C VAL A 33 4.97 -4.22 14.80
N LYS A 34 4.91 -5.37 14.11
CA LYS A 34 4.78 -6.68 14.77
C LYS A 34 6.00 -7.06 15.59
N ILE A 35 7.21 -6.72 15.14
CA ILE A 35 8.44 -6.92 15.92
C ILE A 35 8.45 -5.99 17.13
N MET A 36 8.17 -4.70 16.92
CA MET A 36 8.10 -3.68 17.96
C MET A 36 7.10 -4.07 19.06
N SER A 37 5.91 -4.54 18.67
CA SER A 37 4.86 -4.96 19.59
C SER A 37 5.24 -6.16 20.45
N LYS A 38 6.25 -6.95 20.06
CA LYS A 38 6.77 -8.07 20.86
C LYS A 38 7.92 -7.66 21.77
N THR A 39 8.65 -6.61 21.43
CA THR A 39 9.83 -6.15 22.18
C THR A 39 9.52 -5.07 23.20
N LEU A 40 8.52 -4.22 22.92
CA LEU A 40 8.08 -3.15 23.79
C LEU A 40 6.66 -3.48 24.29
N GLU A 41 6.49 -3.64 25.59
CA GLU A 41 5.17 -3.75 26.20
C GLU A 41 4.55 -2.36 26.32
N ASP A 42 3.75 -1.98 25.31
CA ASP A 42 2.98 -0.74 25.29
C ASP A 42 1.48 -1.05 25.22
N LYS A 43 0.69 -0.33 26.02
CA LYS A 43 -0.78 -0.41 26.05
C LYS A 43 -1.41 -0.10 24.68
N PHE A 44 -0.73 0.66 23.83
CA PHE A 44 -1.23 1.07 22.51
C PHE A 44 -0.75 0.20 21.34
N ASN A 45 0.00 -0.88 21.60
CA ASN A 45 0.47 -1.80 20.55
C ASN A 45 -0.65 -2.35 19.66
N TRP A 46 -1.82 -2.63 20.24
CA TRP A 46 -2.96 -3.14 19.49
C TRP A 46 -3.47 -2.14 18.44
N ILE A 47 -3.44 -0.84 18.75
CA ILE A 47 -3.83 0.23 17.83
C ILE A 47 -2.84 0.31 16.67
N MET A 48 -1.53 0.26 16.96
CA MET A 48 -0.51 0.27 15.89
C MET A 48 -0.63 -0.95 14.97
N LEU A 49 -0.88 -2.14 15.53
CA LEU A 49 -1.13 -3.34 14.75
C LEU A 49 -2.35 -3.18 13.84
N PHE A 50 -3.45 -2.63 14.36
CA PHE A 50 -4.67 -2.36 13.60
C PHE A 50 -4.47 -1.34 12.47
N ILE A 51 -3.76 -0.25 12.73
CA ILE A 51 -3.46 0.75 11.69
C ILE A 51 -2.57 0.13 10.60
N SER A 52 -1.56 -0.65 10.99
CA SER A 52 -0.67 -1.30 10.02
C SER A 52 -1.40 -2.31 9.13
N SER A 53 -2.40 -3.03 9.66
CA SER A 53 -3.19 -3.98 8.87
C SER A 53 -4.15 -3.27 7.91
N LEU A 54 -4.76 -2.16 8.34
CA LEU A 54 -5.54 -1.28 7.46
C LEU A 54 -4.69 -0.72 6.33
N GLN A 55 -3.46 -0.31 6.62
CA GLN A 55 -2.55 0.24 5.62
C GLN A 55 -2.25 -0.79 4.51
N VAL A 56 -1.99 -2.05 4.88
CA VAL A 56 -1.83 -3.14 3.91
C VAL A 56 -3.10 -3.38 3.11
N MET A 57 -4.27 -3.39 3.76
CA MET A 57 -5.56 -3.56 3.09
C MET A 57 -5.82 -2.46 2.06
N ILE A 58 -5.62 -1.20 2.42
CA ILE A 58 -5.77 -0.04 1.52
C ILE A 58 -4.80 -0.17 0.33
N GLY A 59 -3.55 -0.57 0.58
CA GLY A 59 -2.59 -0.78 -0.50
C GLY A 59 -3.04 -1.83 -1.51
N ILE A 60 -3.58 -2.95 -1.03
CA ILE A 60 -4.11 -4.02 -1.91
C ILE A 60 -5.30 -3.50 -2.72
N ILE A 61 -6.22 -2.75 -2.10
CA ILE A 61 -7.36 -2.14 -2.80
C ILE A 61 -6.85 -1.19 -3.90
N LEU A 62 -5.89 -0.32 -3.60
CA LEU A 62 -5.32 0.60 -4.59
C LEU A 62 -4.65 -0.13 -5.75
N LEU A 63 -3.95 -1.24 -5.48
CA LEU A 63 -3.32 -2.06 -6.51
C LEU A 63 -4.39 -2.69 -7.43
N ILE A 64 -5.44 -3.27 -6.86
CA ILE A 64 -6.55 -3.85 -7.62
C ILE A 64 -7.22 -2.77 -8.49
N PHE A 65 -7.51 -1.60 -7.92
CA PHE A 65 -8.07 -0.47 -8.67
C PHE A 65 -7.15 -0.03 -9.81
N SER A 66 -5.83 0.03 -9.57
CA SER A 66 -4.86 0.44 -10.58
C SER A 66 -4.73 -0.56 -11.74
N ILE A 67 -4.97 -1.85 -11.48
CA ILE A 67 -4.89 -2.90 -12.52
C ILE A 67 -6.18 -2.97 -13.34
N PHE A 68 -7.33 -2.93 -12.67
CA PHE A 68 -8.63 -3.26 -13.29
C PHE A 68 -9.47 -2.05 -13.70
N LEU A 69 -9.30 -0.89 -13.06
CA LEU A 69 -10.25 0.22 -13.16
C LEU A 69 -9.70 1.45 -13.89
N LEU A 70 -8.37 1.69 -13.81
CA LEU A 70 -7.62 2.64 -14.64
C LEU A 70 -7.13 1.95 -15.92
#